data_AF-A0A2N1RQK1-F1
#
_entry.id   AF-A0A2N1RQK1-F1
#
_cell.length_a   1.000
_cell.length_b   1.000
_cell.length_c   1.000
_cell.angle_alpha   90.00
_cell.angle_beta   90.00
_cell.angle_gamma   90.00
#
_symmetry.space_group_name_H-M   'P 1'
#
loop_
_entity.id
_entity.type
_entity.pdbx_description
1 polymer ?
#
loop_
_entity_poly.entity_id
_entity_poly.type
_entity_poly.pdbx_seq_one_letter_code
_entity_poly.pdbx_strand_id
1 'polypeptide(L)'
;MKMKKNILILLISVLIPAVLLSQDNDNRQIRIAVSVFDDSLTRAAEQEKPGGSVSAMIESSFKGNDRFYLRERGAIQSYLTVLAQVQTGVLGPESMKGDPQALKVDYLTVGTVSKIDGRYEVDARTVGIDNMLIVHSHGSSAKTLSEAAGDIEWYINEKFNRDYIKEREADNEDKATVTVFKFRDFNEQARKAGYGGTFAEILNSQLGTFISIGTVERKYSKALVNEKALEMMGVVENDESGGKFSDKGIQYKIEGDIRVFADVICINYKMYNTADNSLVFTGSRDIASSAGLRPAAWSISNTVEDALNNRIGTLKLTSTPDGADIYIDGKKEGKTPAQLPVQQGNHKLMVKLDGFVPYKSDIGIQSKKIIEESVILKPVPFKIFENAMLFEKKRDWAGAIKAYSDFIKEYDDTAEADSAYYRKGHLEMMYTKNYQEALDTFEALVKRYPEAMIRAEGYYGMMRAYELMGNKPKALEIKQYILANYGETNAAAEARKMNF
;
A
#
# COMPACT_ATOMS: atom_id res chain seq x y z
N MET A 1 -37.28 -69.14 63.89
CA MET A 1 -37.90 -68.14 64.77
C MET A 1 -36.81 -67.49 65.62
N LYS A 2 -36.65 -66.15 65.48
CA LYS A 2 -35.86 -65.21 66.31
C LYS A 2 -34.33 -65.37 66.35
N MET A 3 -33.51 -64.32 66.42
CA MET A 3 -33.56 -62.91 66.00
C MET A 3 -32.21 -62.29 66.41
N LYS A 4 -31.62 -61.50 65.51
CA LYS A 4 -30.72 -60.33 65.67
C LYS A 4 -29.97 -60.11 66.99
N LYS A 5 -28.65 -59.87 66.85
CA LYS A 5 -27.96 -58.75 67.53
C LYS A 5 -27.03 -58.03 66.54
N ASN A 6 -27.35 -56.75 66.31
CA ASN A 6 -26.52 -55.77 65.61
C ASN A 6 -25.38 -55.33 66.53
N ILE A 7 -24.14 -55.22 66.02
CA ILE A 7 -23.18 -54.20 66.47
C ILE A 7 -22.37 -53.69 65.26
N LEU A 8 -22.80 -52.52 64.79
CA LEU A 8 -22.04 -51.36 64.31
C LEU A 8 -20.65 -51.59 63.68
N ILE A 9 -20.60 -51.51 62.34
CA ILE A 9 -19.36 -51.26 61.58
C ILE A 9 -19.06 -49.77 61.67
N LEU A 10 -17.95 -49.41 62.32
CA LEU A 10 -17.42 -48.06 62.34
C LEU A 10 -16.78 -47.76 60.97
N LEU A 11 -17.49 -47.01 60.13
CA LEU A 11 -16.96 -46.42 58.90
C LEU A 11 -15.91 -45.36 59.29
N ILE A 12 -14.63 -45.76 59.34
CA ILE A 12 -13.53 -44.80 59.34
C ILE A 12 -13.46 -44.21 57.93
N SER A 13 -14.12 -43.06 57.77
CA SER A 13 -13.93 -42.15 56.65
C SER A 13 -12.47 -41.70 56.65
N VAL A 14 -11.64 -42.40 55.89
CA VAL A 14 -10.36 -41.84 55.43
C VAL A 14 -10.74 -40.65 54.57
N LEU A 15 -10.57 -39.44 55.12
CA LEU A 15 -10.57 -38.21 54.35
C LEU A 15 -9.49 -38.38 53.26
N ILE A 16 -9.94 -38.79 52.08
CA ILE A 16 -9.32 -38.38 50.83
C ILE A 16 -9.21 -36.86 50.96
N PRO A 17 -8.04 -36.23 50.82
CA PRO A 17 -8.00 -34.80 50.60
C PRO A 17 -8.78 -34.61 49.31
N ALA A 18 -10.03 -34.16 49.46
CA ALA A 18 -10.84 -33.72 48.36
C ALA A 18 -9.93 -32.82 47.54
N VAL A 19 -9.77 -33.21 46.28
CA VAL A 19 -9.29 -32.35 45.22
C VAL A 19 -9.96 -31.00 45.45
N LEU A 20 -9.23 -30.09 46.10
CA LEU A 20 -9.50 -28.69 45.92
C LEU A 20 -9.22 -28.52 44.44
N LEU A 21 -10.31 -28.56 43.66
CA LEU A 21 -10.57 -27.56 42.65
C LEU A 21 -10.19 -26.22 43.28
N SER A 22 -8.89 -25.89 43.28
CA SER A 22 -8.50 -24.50 43.27
C SER A 22 -9.08 -24.02 41.97
N GLN A 23 -10.24 -23.39 42.09
CA GLN A 23 -10.72 -22.39 41.16
C GLN A 23 -9.49 -21.66 40.62
N ASP A 24 -9.25 -21.83 39.32
CA ASP A 24 -8.14 -21.26 38.58
C ASP A 24 -8.34 -19.72 38.61
N ASN A 25 -7.91 -19.10 39.71
CA ASN A 25 -8.17 -17.71 40.04
C ASN A 25 -7.19 -16.74 39.36
N ASP A 26 -6.48 -17.19 38.30
CA ASP A 26 -5.54 -16.37 37.52
C ASP A 26 -5.99 -16.13 36.06
N ASN A 27 -7.29 -16.20 35.79
CA ASN A 27 -7.87 -16.03 34.44
C ASN A 27 -7.87 -14.57 33.91
N ARG A 28 -6.99 -13.69 34.38
CA ARG A 28 -6.90 -12.27 33.95
C ARG A 28 -5.74 -12.00 32.98
N GLN A 29 -4.63 -12.71 33.10
CA GLN A 29 -3.44 -12.44 32.27
C GLN A 29 -3.57 -13.05 30.87
N ILE A 30 -2.92 -12.44 29.88
CA ILE A 30 -2.77 -12.96 28.51
C ILE A 30 -1.56 -13.90 28.51
N ARG A 31 -1.77 -15.19 28.24
CA ARG A 31 -0.70 -16.19 28.25
C ARG A 31 0.03 -16.18 26.92
N ILE A 32 1.30 -15.79 26.94
CA ILE A 32 2.05 -15.50 25.71
C ILE A 32 3.47 -16.07 25.77
N ALA A 33 4.02 -16.38 24.59
CA ALA A 33 5.43 -16.68 24.42
C ALA A 33 6.01 -15.89 23.24
N VAL A 34 7.33 -15.76 23.18
CA VAL A 34 8.04 -15.09 22.09
C VAL A 34 9.02 -16.07 21.45
N SER A 35 8.96 -16.19 20.14
CA SER A 35 9.92 -16.96 19.35
C SER A 35 11.15 -16.11 18.99
N VAL A 36 12.26 -16.77 18.65
CA VAL A 36 13.39 -16.07 18.03
C VAL A 36 12.94 -15.44 16.72
N PHE A 37 13.21 -14.14 16.54
CA PHE A 37 12.86 -13.44 15.32
C PHE A 37 13.77 -13.91 14.17
N ASP A 38 13.20 -14.04 12.97
CA ASP A 38 13.93 -14.45 11.77
C ASP A 38 14.80 -13.29 11.26
N ASP A 39 16.11 -13.49 11.18
CA ASP A 39 17.06 -12.52 10.66
C ASP A 39 17.73 -12.98 9.35
N SER A 40 17.22 -14.04 8.72
CA SER A 40 17.77 -14.61 7.49
C SER A 40 17.32 -13.90 6.20
N LEU A 41 16.46 -12.89 6.29
CA LEU A 41 15.84 -12.25 5.12
C LEU A 41 16.79 -11.36 4.32
N THR A 42 17.80 -10.80 4.99
CA THR A 42 18.80 -9.93 4.36
C THR A 42 20.18 -10.36 4.79
N ARG A 43 21.16 -10.32 3.87
CA ARG A 43 22.55 -10.71 4.18
C ARG A 43 23.14 -9.93 5.36
N ALA A 44 22.80 -8.65 5.48
CA ALA A 44 23.29 -7.80 6.56
C ALA A 44 22.73 -8.24 7.92
N ALA A 45 21.44 -8.53 8.01
CA ALA A 45 20.85 -9.07 9.24
C ALA A 45 21.38 -10.48 9.56
N GLU A 46 21.51 -11.35 8.56
CA GLU A 46 22.00 -12.73 8.75
C GLU A 46 23.45 -12.77 9.31
N GLN A 47 24.28 -11.80 8.92
CA GLN A 47 25.63 -11.64 9.44
C GLN A 47 25.64 -11.12 10.89
N GLU A 48 24.77 -10.16 11.21
CA GLU A 48 24.70 -9.53 12.53
C GLU A 48 23.94 -10.39 13.56
N LYS A 49 23.08 -11.29 13.10
CA LYS A 49 22.21 -12.18 13.91
C LYS A 49 21.40 -11.43 14.98
N PRO A 50 20.72 -10.32 14.63
CA PRO A 50 20.01 -9.47 15.60
C PRO A 50 18.73 -10.09 16.15
N GLY A 51 18.20 -11.17 15.56
CA GLY A 51 16.89 -11.72 15.90
C GLY A 51 16.78 -12.17 17.35
N GLY A 52 17.85 -12.74 17.91
CA GLY A 52 17.93 -13.10 19.33
C GLY A 52 17.83 -11.88 20.25
N SER A 53 18.56 -10.82 19.94
CA SER A 53 18.58 -9.58 20.74
C SER A 53 17.23 -8.87 20.72
N VAL A 54 16.61 -8.71 19.55
CA VAL A 54 15.30 -8.05 19.43
C VAL A 54 14.23 -8.86 20.16
N SER A 55 14.16 -10.16 19.92
CA SER A 55 13.16 -11.00 20.57
C SER A 55 13.29 -10.99 22.10
N ALA A 56 14.51 -10.90 22.66
CA ALA A 56 14.73 -10.73 24.09
C ALA A 56 14.25 -9.36 24.63
N MET A 57 14.42 -8.28 23.85
CA MET A 57 13.86 -6.97 24.21
C MET A 57 12.33 -7.03 24.26
N ILE A 58 11.69 -7.64 23.27
CA ILE A 58 10.23 -7.82 23.23
C ILE A 58 9.73 -8.70 24.37
N GLU A 59 10.46 -9.78 24.74
CA GLU A 59 10.15 -10.57 25.94
C GLU A 59 10.18 -9.73 27.22
N SER A 60 11.18 -8.85 27.35
CA SER A 60 11.27 -7.96 28.52
C SER A 60 10.05 -7.06 28.65
N SER A 61 9.51 -6.56 27.53
CA SER A 61 8.30 -5.73 27.51
C SER A 61 7.06 -6.48 28.00
N PHE A 62 6.93 -7.77 27.69
CA PHE A 62 5.85 -8.60 28.25
C PHE A 62 6.06 -8.93 29.72
N LYS A 63 7.30 -9.26 30.10
CA LYS A 63 7.65 -9.63 31.49
C LYS A 63 7.45 -8.47 32.47
N GLY A 64 7.67 -7.24 32.03
CA GLY A 64 7.49 -6.03 32.83
C GLY A 64 6.04 -5.58 32.98
N ASN A 65 5.06 -6.34 32.50
CA ASN A 65 3.67 -5.90 32.41
C ASN A 65 2.70 -6.95 32.97
N ASP A 66 2.01 -6.58 34.05
CA ASP A 66 1.11 -7.47 34.81
C ASP A 66 -0.09 -8.00 34.01
N ARG A 67 -0.34 -7.47 32.80
CA ARG A 67 -1.37 -7.99 31.88
C ARG A 67 -0.97 -9.32 31.24
N PHE A 68 0.32 -9.68 31.25
CA PHE A 68 0.83 -10.85 30.54
C PHE A 68 1.39 -11.90 31.48
N TYR A 69 1.13 -13.15 31.13
CA TYR A 69 1.86 -14.30 31.66
C TYR A 69 2.84 -14.75 30.57
N LEU A 70 4.11 -14.40 30.72
CA LEU A 70 5.15 -14.77 29.76
C LEU A 70 5.69 -16.16 30.05
N ARG A 71 5.60 -17.06 29.08
CA ARG A 71 6.25 -18.36 29.11
C ARG A 71 7.67 -18.26 28.55
N GLU A 72 8.64 -18.76 29.31
CA GLU A 72 10.05 -18.81 28.92
C GLU A 72 10.25 -19.54 27.58
N ARG A 73 11.06 -18.98 26.69
CA ARG A 73 11.29 -19.47 25.32
C ARG A 73 11.71 -20.94 25.26
N GLY A 74 12.56 -21.37 26.20
CA GLY A 74 13.01 -22.77 26.29
C GLY A 74 11.88 -23.76 26.56
N ALA A 75 10.80 -23.32 27.22
CA ALA A 75 9.66 -24.18 27.56
C ALA A 75 8.74 -24.48 26.36
N ILE A 76 8.84 -23.70 25.27
CA ILE A 76 8.07 -23.92 24.03
C ILE A 76 8.94 -24.42 22.87
N GLN A 77 10.25 -24.56 23.06
CA GLN A 77 11.20 -24.92 22.00
C GLN A 77 10.87 -26.26 21.33
N SER A 78 10.44 -27.25 22.12
CA SER A 78 10.02 -28.56 21.61
C SER A 78 8.79 -28.42 20.71
N TYR A 79 7.80 -27.62 21.12
CA TYR A 79 6.61 -27.34 20.32
C TYR A 79 6.98 -26.65 19.00
N LEU A 80 7.83 -25.61 19.04
CA LEU A 80 8.28 -24.90 17.83
C LEU A 80 9.06 -25.81 16.88
N THR A 81 9.82 -26.76 17.42
CA THR A 81 10.59 -27.73 16.63
C THR A 81 9.67 -28.71 15.91
N VAL A 82 8.69 -29.28 16.63
CA VAL A 82 7.69 -30.17 16.03
C VAL A 82 6.85 -29.41 15.00
N LEU A 83 6.43 -28.19 15.30
CA LEU A 83 5.71 -27.33 14.37
C LEU A 83 6.50 -27.08 13.09
N ALA A 84 7.79 -26.75 13.19
CA ALA A 84 8.66 -26.58 12.02
C ALA A 84 8.82 -27.88 11.20
N GLN A 85 8.86 -29.04 11.86
CA GLN A 85 8.92 -30.34 11.18
C GLN A 85 7.61 -30.70 10.48
N VAL A 86 6.47 -30.45 11.12
CA VAL A 86 5.15 -30.60 10.49
C VAL A 86 5.01 -29.68 9.28
N GLN A 87 5.54 -28.46 9.41
CA GLN A 87 5.55 -27.49 8.31
C GLN A 87 6.47 -27.88 7.16
N THR A 88 7.56 -28.57 7.42
CA THR A 88 8.44 -29.03 6.34
C THR A 88 7.95 -30.34 5.71
N GLY A 89 6.82 -30.87 6.18
CA GLY A 89 6.29 -32.18 5.76
C GLY A 89 7.08 -33.36 6.33
N VAL A 90 8.02 -33.11 7.24
CA VAL A 90 8.84 -34.14 7.90
C VAL A 90 8.00 -34.95 8.89
N LEU A 91 6.99 -34.32 9.51
CA LEU A 91 6.03 -34.95 10.41
C LEU A 91 4.59 -34.68 9.93
N GLY A 92 3.66 -35.60 10.22
CA GLY A 92 2.24 -35.37 9.94
C GLY A 92 1.54 -34.52 11.03
N PRO A 93 0.40 -33.87 10.74
CA PRO A 93 -0.31 -32.99 11.68
C PRO A 93 -0.69 -33.66 13.01
N GLU A 94 -0.91 -34.97 13.02
CA GLU A 94 -1.16 -35.78 14.20
C GLU A 94 0.02 -35.81 15.19
N SER A 95 1.23 -35.47 14.74
CA SER A 95 2.41 -35.33 15.60
C SER A 95 2.32 -34.10 16.52
N MET A 96 1.42 -33.16 16.23
CA MET A 96 1.07 -32.04 17.11
C MET A 96 0.11 -32.46 18.24
N LYS A 97 -0.31 -33.73 18.34
CA LYS A 97 -1.19 -34.23 19.41
C LYS A 97 -0.47 -34.28 20.77
N GLY A 98 -0.32 -33.11 21.37
CA GLY A 98 -0.24 -32.85 22.80
C GLY A 98 -1.20 -31.71 23.12
N ASP A 99 -1.69 -31.62 24.35
CA ASP A 99 -2.64 -30.58 24.72
C ASP A 99 -1.96 -29.19 24.69
N PRO A 100 -2.34 -28.24 23.80
CA PRO A 100 -1.86 -26.86 23.87
C PRO A 100 -2.13 -26.25 25.25
N GLN A 101 -3.15 -26.73 25.98
CA GLN A 101 -3.41 -26.32 27.36
C GLN A 101 -2.28 -26.72 28.32
N ALA A 102 -1.51 -27.76 28.03
CA ALA A 102 -0.33 -28.16 28.81
C ALA A 102 0.84 -27.17 28.66
N LEU A 103 0.93 -26.45 27.52
CA LEU A 103 1.92 -25.39 27.32
C LEU A 103 1.57 -24.13 28.13
N LYS A 104 0.29 -23.94 28.49
CA LYS A 104 -0.25 -22.74 29.12
C LYS A 104 0.11 -21.47 28.33
N VAL A 105 0.02 -21.53 27.00
CA VAL A 105 0.26 -20.42 26.08
C VAL A 105 -0.90 -20.33 25.10
N ASP A 106 -1.54 -19.17 25.01
CA ASP A 106 -2.63 -18.90 24.06
C ASP A 106 -2.10 -18.22 22.79
N TYR A 107 -1.08 -17.37 22.97
CA TYR A 107 -0.53 -16.52 21.92
C TYR A 107 0.97 -16.70 21.74
N LEU A 108 1.42 -16.59 20.50
CA LEU A 108 2.83 -16.63 20.15
C LEU A 108 3.22 -15.35 19.41
N THR A 109 4.20 -14.62 19.92
CA THR A 109 4.83 -13.53 19.18
C THR A 109 5.94 -14.08 18.30
N VAL A 110 5.80 -13.86 17.01
CA VAL A 110 6.84 -14.03 16.01
C VAL A 110 7.31 -12.71 15.48
N GLY A 111 8.43 -12.73 14.79
CA GLY A 111 8.88 -11.55 14.09
C GLY A 111 10.04 -11.80 13.16
N THR A 112 10.42 -10.74 12.49
CA THR A 112 11.51 -10.71 11.52
C THR A 112 12.35 -9.45 11.72
N VAL A 113 13.64 -9.57 11.46
CA VAL A 113 14.59 -8.47 11.45
C VAL A 113 15.31 -8.46 10.11
N SER A 114 15.17 -7.38 9.36
CA SER A 114 15.94 -7.12 8.15
C SER A 114 16.80 -5.89 8.34
N LYS A 115 17.87 -5.76 7.56
CA LYS A 115 18.68 -4.53 7.53
C LYS A 115 18.85 -4.05 6.09
N ILE A 116 18.25 -2.91 5.79
CA ILE A 116 18.20 -2.31 4.45
C ILE A 116 18.72 -0.87 4.55
N ASP A 117 19.67 -0.52 3.69
CA ASP A 117 20.24 0.83 3.60
C ASP A 117 20.65 1.42 4.96
N GLY A 118 21.23 0.58 5.81
CA GLY A 118 21.72 0.94 7.14
C GLY A 118 20.63 1.09 8.22
N ARG A 119 19.36 0.80 7.91
CA ARG A 119 18.24 0.80 8.86
C ARG A 119 17.76 -0.62 9.13
N TYR A 120 17.29 -0.86 10.34
CA TYR A 120 16.61 -2.10 10.69
C TYR A 120 15.13 -1.97 10.38
N GLU A 121 14.61 -2.97 9.67
CA GLU A 121 13.19 -3.22 9.52
C GLU A 121 12.83 -4.36 10.48
N VAL A 122 12.12 -4.03 11.56
CA VAL A 122 11.70 -4.99 12.57
C VAL A 122 10.19 -5.10 12.54
N ASP A 123 9.69 -6.33 12.49
CA ASP A 123 8.27 -6.62 12.47
C ASP A 123 7.95 -7.68 13.51
N ALA A 124 7.02 -7.39 14.41
CA ALA A 124 6.56 -8.28 15.47
C ALA A 124 5.05 -8.51 15.35
N ARG A 125 4.64 -9.77 15.36
CA ARG A 125 3.27 -10.21 15.15
C ARG A 125 2.92 -11.26 16.19
N THR A 126 1.88 -11.01 16.96
CA THR A 126 1.32 -11.95 17.92
C THR A 126 0.16 -12.68 17.26
N VAL A 127 0.21 -14.01 17.30
CA VAL A 127 -0.77 -14.90 16.68
C VAL A 127 -1.44 -15.80 17.70
N GLY A 128 -2.70 -16.18 17.46
CA GLY A 128 -3.33 -17.28 18.18
C GLY A 128 -2.67 -18.61 17.79
N ILE A 129 -2.33 -19.45 18.77
CA ILE A 129 -1.55 -20.68 18.53
C ILE A 129 -2.33 -21.74 17.71
N ASP A 130 -3.65 -21.68 17.73
CA ASP A 130 -4.51 -22.66 17.05
C ASP A 130 -4.80 -22.29 15.59
N ASN A 131 -5.08 -21.01 15.32
CA ASN A 131 -5.53 -20.52 14.02
C ASN A 131 -4.47 -19.71 13.25
N MET A 132 -3.38 -19.32 13.93
CA MET A 132 -2.31 -18.48 13.38
C MET A 132 -2.78 -17.11 12.86
N LEU A 133 -3.97 -16.68 13.27
CA LEU A 133 -4.49 -15.35 13.00
C LEU A 133 -3.69 -14.34 13.81
N ILE A 134 -3.28 -13.27 13.14
CA ILE A 134 -2.59 -12.15 13.78
C ILE A 134 -3.62 -11.37 14.61
N VAL A 135 -3.41 -11.37 15.92
CA VAL A 135 -4.24 -10.62 16.88
C VAL A 135 -3.57 -9.32 17.33
N HIS A 136 -2.28 -9.16 17.09
CA HIS A 136 -1.56 -7.92 17.33
C HIS A 136 -0.34 -7.86 16.41
N SER A 137 -0.04 -6.67 15.88
CA SER A 137 1.05 -6.49 14.93
C SER A 137 1.58 -5.08 14.99
N HIS A 138 2.91 -4.95 15.02
CA HIS A 138 3.58 -3.68 14.84
C HIS A 138 4.94 -3.90 14.18
N GLY A 139 5.36 -2.94 13.35
CA GLY A 139 6.69 -2.95 12.78
C GLY A 139 7.26 -1.55 12.67
N SER A 140 8.58 -1.44 12.85
CA SER A 140 9.31 -0.18 12.89
C SER A 140 10.52 -0.21 11.96
N SER A 141 10.84 0.96 11.40
CA SER A 141 12.06 1.23 10.64
C SER A 141 12.94 2.20 11.43
N ALA A 142 14.08 1.72 11.92
CA ALA A 142 14.92 2.48 12.85
C ALA A 142 16.41 2.40 12.51
N LYS A 143 17.22 3.32 13.03
CA LYS A 143 18.68 3.24 12.87
C LYS A 143 19.30 2.21 13.81
N THR A 144 18.64 1.92 14.92
CA THR A 144 19.13 0.99 15.94
C THR A 144 18.06 -0.03 16.30
N LEU A 145 18.48 -1.22 16.75
CA LEU A 145 17.56 -2.26 17.22
C LEU A 145 16.74 -1.79 18.43
N SER A 146 17.36 -1.02 19.34
CA SER A 146 16.69 -0.51 20.54
C SER A 146 15.59 0.50 20.20
N GLU A 147 15.80 1.36 19.21
CA GLU A 147 14.78 2.29 18.71
C GLU A 147 13.61 1.51 18.09
N ALA A 148 13.88 0.55 17.19
CA ALA A 148 12.82 -0.27 16.60
C ALA A 148 12.05 -1.11 17.64
N ALA A 149 12.75 -1.72 18.59
CA ALA A 149 12.13 -2.51 19.65
C ALA A 149 11.32 -1.62 20.60
N GLY A 150 11.79 -0.41 20.90
CA GLY A 150 11.08 0.57 21.73
C GLY A 150 9.75 1.02 21.11
N ASP A 151 9.70 1.23 19.79
CA ASP A 151 8.45 1.54 19.10
C ASP A 151 7.42 0.40 19.23
N ILE A 152 7.88 -0.84 19.07
CA ILE A 152 7.03 -2.04 19.21
C ILE A 152 6.57 -2.19 20.66
N GLU A 153 7.46 -2.00 21.63
CA GLU A 153 7.15 -2.01 23.06
C GLU A 153 6.07 -0.98 23.41
N TRP A 154 6.19 0.25 22.91
CA TRP A 154 5.20 1.29 23.12
C TRP A 154 3.81 0.82 22.64
N TYR A 155 3.73 0.23 21.45
CA TYR A 155 2.46 -0.25 20.90
C TYR A 155 1.87 -1.42 21.71
N ILE A 156 2.71 -2.35 22.17
CA ILE A 156 2.30 -3.43 23.09
C ILE A 156 1.70 -2.83 24.37
N ASN A 157 2.36 -1.83 24.95
CA ASN A 157 1.92 -1.23 26.20
C ASN A 157 0.60 -0.47 26.04
N GLU A 158 0.46 0.32 24.98
CA GLU A 158 -0.71 1.17 24.74
C GLU A 158 -1.94 0.42 24.23
N LYS A 159 -1.76 -0.57 23.35
CA LYS A 159 -2.87 -1.18 22.61
C LYS A 159 -3.14 -2.63 22.98
N PHE A 160 -2.12 -3.41 23.29
CA PHE A 160 -2.30 -4.85 23.41
C PHE A 160 -2.88 -5.26 24.77
N ASN A 161 -4.19 -5.55 24.78
CA ASN A 161 -4.95 -5.97 25.94
C ASN A 161 -6.07 -6.95 25.53
N ARG A 162 -6.83 -7.48 26.51
CA ARG A 162 -7.86 -8.48 26.24
C ARG A 162 -9.01 -7.95 25.38
N ASP A 163 -9.42 -6.70 25.55
CA ASP A 163 -10.52 -6.14 24.74
C ASP A 163 -10.07 -5.91 23.30
N TYR A 164 -8.82 -5.46 23.11
CA TYR A 164 -8.17 -5.38 21.80
C TYR A 164 -8.11 -6.72 21.06
N ILE A 165 -7.88 -7.82 21.79
CA ILE A 165 -7.88 -9.18 21.22
C ILE A 165 -9.30 -9.63 20.89
N LYS A 166 -10.26 -9.47 21.82
CA LYS A 166 -11.65 -9.88 21.62
C LYS A 166 -12.26 -9.29 20.35
N GLU A 167 -11.97 -8.02 20.04
CA GLU A 167 -12.45 -7.39 18.80
C GLU A 167 -11.89 -8.07 17.53
N ARG A 168 -10.68 -8.62 17.59
CA ARG A 168 -10.03 -9.28 16.45
C ARG A 168 -10.41 -10.75 16.31
N GLU A 169 -10.66 -11.42 17.42
CA GLU A 169 -11.10 -12.82 17.46
C GLU A 169 -12.62 -12.98 17.36
N ALA A 170 -13.39 -11.89 17.41
CA ALA A 170 -14.84 -11.95 17.23
C ALA A 170 -15.19 -12.64 15.90
N ASP A 171 -15.91 -13.76 16.00
CA ASP A 171 -16.43 -14.48 14.85
C ASP A 171 -17.35 -13.56 14.05
N ASN A 172 -17.01 -13.40 12.77
CA ASN A 172 -17.81 -12.68 11.80
C ASN A 172 -17.74 -13.45 10.49
N GLU A 173 -18.86 -14.04 10.08
CA GLU A 173 -18.96 -14.86 8.86
C GLU A 173 -18.54 -14.09 7.59
N ASP A 174 -18.64 -12.75 7.61
CA ASP A 174 -18.25 -11.88 6.50
C ASP A 174 -16.76 -11.45 6.54
N LYS A 175 -16.03 -11.79 7.61
CA LYS A 175 -14.62 -11.39 7.77
C LYS A 175 -13.72 -12.24 6.89
N ALA A 176 -13.29 -11.65 5.78
CA ALA A 176 -12.43 -12.33 4.83
C ALA A 176 -11.04 -12.65 5.42
N THR A 177 -10.52 -13.85 5.12
CA THR A 177 -9.19 -14.28 5.58
C THR A 177 -8.15 -14.19 4.47
N VAL A 178 -7.02 -13.55 4.72
CA VAL A 178 -5.94 -13.33 3.76
C VAL A 178 -4.56 -13.71 4.32
N THR A 179 -3.64 -14.12 3.46
CA THR A 179 -2.22 -14.31 3.80
C THR A 179 -1.30 -13.69 2.75
N VAL A 180 -0.10 -13.24 3.18
CA VAL A 180 0.95 -12.77 2.27
C VAL A 180 1.84 -13.93 1.85
N PHE A 181 1.85 -14.25 0.55
CA PHE A 181 2.58 -15.38 0.01
C PHE A 181 4.06 -15.05 -0.26
N LYS A 182 4.43 -14.61 -1.47
CA LYS A 182 5.81 -14.24 -1.80
C LYS A 182 5.88 -12.99 -2.64
N PHE A 183 6.88 -12.15 -2.35
CA PHE A 183 7.31 -11.05 -3.20
C PHE A 183 8.69 -11.39 -3.75
N ARG A 184 8.77 -11.61 -5.06
CA ARG A 184 10.02 -12.03 -5.71
C ARG A 184 10.85 -10.82 -6.11
N ASP A 185 12.15 -10.90 -5.90
CA ASP A 185 13.07 -9.94 -6.50
C ASP A 185 13.24 -10.25 -8.00
N PHE A 186 12.58 -9.47 -8.86
CA PHE A 186 12.37 -9.81 -10.27
C PHE A 186 13.64 -9.64 -11.12
N ASN A 187 14.35 -8.52 -10.96
CA ASN A 187 15.54 -8.19 -11.74
C ASN A 187 16.82 -8.31 -10.90
N GLU A 188 17.99 -8.19 -11.54
CA GLU A 188 19.28 -8.34 -10.86
C GLU A 188 19.49 -7.30 -9.75
N GLN A 189 19.06 -6.06 -9.99
CA GLN A 189 19.12 -4.98 -9.01
C GLN A 189 18.26 -5.30 -7.79
N ALA A 190 17.03 -5.78 -7.99
CA ALA A 190 16.17 -6.23 -6.90
C ALA A 190 16.82 -7.38 -6.11
N ARG A 191 17.42 -8.37 -6.79
CA ARG A 191 18.08 -9.51 -6.12
C ARG A 191 19.31 -9.09 -5.30
N LYS A 192 20.02 -8.06 -5.74
CA LYS A 192 21.13 -7.46 -4.97
C LYS A 192 20.62 -6.70 -3.76
N ALA A 193 19.47 -6.03 -3.90
CA ALA A 193 18.85 -5.24 -2.86
C ALA A 193 18.14 -6.10 -1.79
N GLY A 194 17.52 -7.22 -2.19
CA GLY A 194 16.86 -8.16 -1.29
C GLY A 194 15.56 -7.64 -0.67
N TYR A 195 14.82 -6.78 -1.38
CA TYR A 195 13.63 -6.13 -0.83
C TYR A 195 12.42 -7.07 -0.72
N GLY A 196 12.31 -8.09 -1.58
CA GLY A 196 11.11 -8.92 -1.69
C GLY A 196 10.72 -9.62 -0.39
N GLY A 197 11.70 -10.25 0.27
CA GLY A 197 11.50 -10.92 1.55
C GLY A 197 11.02 -9.96 2.63
N THR A 198 11.75 -8.86 2.82
CA THR A 198 11.43 -7.83 3.81
C THR A 198 10.09 -7.16 3.55
N PHE A 199 9.78 -6.82 2.30
CA PHE A 199 8.50 -6.19 1.95
C PHE A 199 7.31 -7.10 2.25
N ALA A 200 7.44 -8.40 2.00
CA ALA A 200 6.39 -9.36 2.32
C ALA A 200 6.13 -9.45 3.84
N GLU A 201 7.16 -9.31 4.67
CA GLU A 201 7.00 -9.25 6.13
C GLU A 201 6.33 -7.96 6.58
N ILE A 202 6.77 -6.82 6.05
CA ILE A 202 6.16 -5.51 6.33
C ILE A 202 4.67 -5.56 5.95
N LEU A 203 4.34 -6.03 4.76
CA LEU A 203 2.95 -6.12 4.29
C LEU A 203 2.10 -7.05 5.17
N ASN A 204 2.65 -8.19 5.61
CA ASN A 204 1.96 -9.11 6.50
C ASN A 204 1.65 -8.44 7.85
N SER A 205 2.61 -7.68 8.40
CA SER A 205 2.39 -6.88 9.61
C SER A 205 1.32 -5.82 9.40
N GLN A 206 1.35 -5.10 8.27
CA GLN A 206 0.36 -4.05 7.95
C GLN A 206 -1.05 -4.63 7.83
N LEU A 207 -1.22 -5.75 7.13
CA LEU A 207 -2.52 -6.43 7.01
C LEU A 207 -3.05 -6.89 8.37
N GLY A 208 -2.17 -7.40 9.25
CA GLY A 208 -2.51 -7.82 10.61
C GLY A 208 -2.97 -6.70 11.55
N THR A 209 -2.92 -5.43 11.12
CA THR A 209 -3.46 -4.31 11.90
C THR A 209 -4.99 -4.17 11.77
N PHE A 210 -5.57 -4.64 10.66
CA PHE A 210 -6.99 -4.49 10.37
C PHE A 210 -7.85 -5.46 11.17
N ILE A 211 -8.99 -4.96 11.67
CA ILE A 211 -9.97 -5.76 12.41
C ILE A 211 -11.00 -6.38 11.44
N SER A 212 -11.27 -5.71 10.33
CA SER A 212 -12.26 -6.08 9.31
C SER A 212 -11.85 -7.28 8.44
N ILE A 213 -10.59 -7.69 8.45
CA ILE A 213 -10.07 -8.87 7.75
C ILE A 213 -9.26 -9.74 8.72
N GLY A 214 -9.26 -11.05 8.51
CA GLY A 214 -8.39 -11.98 9.21
C GLY A 214 -7.07 -12.12 8.47
N THR A 215 -5.94 -11.76 9.09
CA THR A 215 -4.63 -11.99 8.46
C THR A 215 -3.95 -13.19 9.11
N VAL A 216 -3.59 -14.19 8.31
CA VAL A 216 -2.87 -15.38 8.77
C VAL A 216 -1.38 -15.21 8.55
N GLU A 217 -0.60 -15.45 9.60
CA GLU A 217 0.85 -15.27 9.62
C GLU A 217 1.58 -16.10 8.55
N ARG A 218 2.35 -15.39 7.70
CA ARG A 218 3.01 -15.99 6.53
C ARG A 218 4.13 -16.99 6.86
N LYS A 219 4.83 -16.83 7.99
CA LYS A 219 5.92 -17.75 8.36
C LYS A 219 5.39 -19.18 8.58
N TYR A 220 4.13 -19.32 8.97
CA TYR A 220 3.50 -20.62 9.23
C TYR A 220 2.67 -21.16 8.07
N SER A 221 2.49 -20.38 7.00
CA SER A 221 2.05 -20.87 5.68
C SER A 221 3.22 -21.31 4.78
N LYS A 222 4.48 -21.17 5.24
CA LYS A 222 5.73 -21.57 4.54
C LYS A 222 5.77 -23.05 4.14
N ALA A 223 5.06 -23.91 4.88
CA ALA A 223 4.82 -25.31 4.54
C ALA A 223 4.09 -25.49 3.20
N LEU A 224 2.95 -24.81 3.06
CA LEU A 224 2.15 -24.77 1.84
C LEU A 224 2.90 -24.04 0.71
N VAL A 225 3.75 -23.07 1.05
CA VAL A 225 4.59 -22.32 0.09
C VAL A 225 5.69 -23.20 -0.50
N ASN A 226 6.34 -24.04 0.31
CA ASN A 226 7.39 -24.94 -0.15
C ASN A 226 6.83 -26.09 -1.01
N GLU A 227 5.66 -26.62 -0.67
CA GLU A 227 4.94 -27.60 -1.50
C GLU A 227 4.65 -27.03 -2.90
N LYS A 228 4.14 -25.79 -2.98
CA LYS A 228 3.87 -25.11 -4.26
C LYS A 228 5.14 -24.69 -5.01
N ALA A 229 6.25 -24.44 -4.31
CA ALA A 229 7.55 -24.16 -4.94
C ALA A 229 8.16 -25.42 -5.57
N LEU A 230 7.95 -26.60 -4.98
CA LEU A 230 8.32 -27.90 -5.56
C LEU A 230 7.44 -28.29 -6.75
N GLU A 231 6.14 -27.96 -6.69
CA GLU A 231 5.18 -28.08 -7.81
C GLU A 231 5.60 -27.20 -9.00
N MET A 232 5.93 -25.93 -8.78
CA MET A 232 6.41 -25.00 -9.83
C MET A 232 7.78 -25.39 -10.43
N MET A 233 8.55 -26.25 -9.76
CA MET A 233 9.82 -26.80 -10.26
C MET A 233 9.66 -28.18 -10.90
N GLY A 234 8.42 -28.70 -11.02
CA GLY A 234 8.13 -29.99 -11.65
C GLY A 234 8.56 -31.21 -10.83
N VAL A 235 8.71 -31.06 -9.50
CA VAL A 235 9.19 -32.13 -8.61
C VAL A 235 8.04 -32.99 -8.05
N VAL A 236 6.80 -32.49 -8.05
CA VAL A 236 5.59 -33.17 -7.56
C VAL A 236 4.40 -32.84 -8.48
N GLU A 237 3.58 -33.82 -8.85
CA GLU A 237 2.40 -33.69 -9.75
C GLU A 237 1.05 -33.71 -9.00
N ASN A 238 0.91 -33.02 -7.86
CA ASN A 238 -0.36 -33.06 -7.09
C ASN A 238 -1.06 -31.70 -6.99
N ASP A 239 -2.23 -31.63 -7.62
CA ASP A 239 -3.10 -30.48 -7.94
C ASP A 239 -3.98 -30.00 -6.75
N GLU A 240 -3.52 -30.13 -5.50
CA GLU A 240 -4.34 -29.81 -4.31
C GLU A 240 -3.87 -28.58 -3.50
N SER A 241 -2.93 -27.79 -4.03
CA SER A 241 -2.38 -26.64 -3.29
C SER A 241 -3.33 -25.43 -3.20
N GLY A 242 -4.49 -25.44 -3.88
CA GLY A 242 -5.62 -24.53 -3.63
C GLY A 242 -6.51 -25.00 -2.47
N GLY A 243 -6.81 -26.30 -2.42
CA GLY A 243 -7.64 -26.93 -1.38
C GLY A 243 -7.05 -26.80 0.03
N LYS A 244 -5.74 -26.91 0.18
CA LYS A 244 -5.08 -26.86 1.51
C LYS A 244 -5.13 -25.47 2.20
N PHE A 245 -5.37 -24.39 1.45
CA PHE A 245 -5.60 -23.05 2.04
C PHE A 245 -7.06 -22.89 2.51
N SER A 246 -8.02 -23.36 1.73
CA SER A 246 -9.44 -23.41 2.14
C SER A 246 -9.66 -24.36 3.32
N ASP A 247 -8.90 -25.45 3.43
CA ASP A 247 -8.94 -26.40 4.54
C ASP A 247 -8.50 -25.79 5.88
N LYS A 248 -7.80 -24.65 5.84
CA LYS A 248 -7.42 -23.83 7.01
C LYS A 248 -8.20 -22.51 7.11
N GLY A 249 -9.25 -22.33 6.31
CA GLY A 249 -10.08 -21.13 6.30
C GLY A 249 -9.42 -19.87 5.72
N ILE A 250 -8.27 -19.98 5.04
CA ILE A 250 -7.66 -18.85 4.31
C ILE A 250 -8.37 -18.72 2.98
N GLN A 251 -9.04 -17.60 2.73
CA GLN A 251 -9.82 -17.40 1.51
C GLN A 251 -8.99 -16.76 0.40
N TYR A 252 -8.05 -15.87 0.75
CA TYR A 252 -7.28 -15.09 -0.22
C TYR A 252 -5.77 -15.15 0.05
N LYS A 253 -4.99 -15.02 -1.02
CA LYS A 253 -3.53 -14.84 -0.94
C LYS A 253 -3.09 -13.65 -1.77
N ILE A 254 -2.12 -12.90 -1.26
CA ILE A 254 -1.44 -11.83 -2.01
C ILE A 254 0.00 -12.23 -2.33
N GLU A 255 0.41 -12.07 -3.59
CA GLU A 255 1.78 -12.29 -4.04
C GLU A 255 2.22 -11.17 -4.99
N GLY A 256 3.52 -11.08 -5.26
CA GLY A 256 4.04 -9.99 -6.07
C GLY A 256 5.48 -10.14 -6.52
N ASP A 257 5.96 -9.09 -7.16
CA ASP A 257 7.36 -8.94 -7.57
C ASP A 257 7.85 -7.50 -7.35
N ILE A 258 9.14 -7.38 -7.05
CA ILE A 258 9.82 -6.10 -6.88
C ILE A 258 10.84 -5.95 -8.01
N ARG A 259 10.80 -4.79 -8.68
CA ARG A 259 11.75 -4.39 -9.72
C ARG A 259 12.47 -3.14 -9.25
N VAL A 260 13.79 -3.12 -9.37
CA VAL A 260 14.60 -1.97 -8.99
C VAL A 260 15.26 -1.40 -10.24
N PHE A 261 15.06 -0.11 -10.49
CA PHE A 261 15.71 0.69 -11.52
C PHE A 261 16.55 1.80 -10.87
N ALA A 262 17.22 2.63 -11.66
CA ALA A 262 18.11 3.67 -11.13
C ALA A 262 17.37 4.66 -10.20
N ASP A 263 16.16 5.09 -10.60
CA ASP A 263 15.42 6.16 -9.91
C ASP A 263 14.07 5.69 -9.32
N VAL A 264 13.72 4.41 -9.51
CA VAL A 264 12.41 3.89 -9.10
C VAL A 264 12.47 2.42 -8.72
N ILE A 265 11.73 2.06 -7.68
CA ILE A 265 11.44 0.69 -7.27
C ILE A 265 9.95 0.46 -7.52
N CYS A 266 9.62 -0.50 -8.35
CA CYS A 266 8.24 -0.89 -8.66
C CYS A 266 7.86 -2.14 -7.86
N ILE A 267 6.77 -2.05 -7.10
CA ILE A 267 6.18 -3.15 -6.34
C ILE A 267 4.88 -3.56 -7.05
N ASN A 268 4.91 -4.71 -7.70
CA ASN A 268 3.72 -5.30 -8.33
C ASN A 268 3.10 -6.30 -7.38
N TYR A 269 1.77 -6.33 -7.30
CA TYR A 269 1.06 -7.25 -6.42
C TYR A 269 -0.25 -7.73 -7.03
N LYS A 270 -0.63 -8.96 -6.70
CA LYS A 270 -1.80 -9.67 -7.20
C LYS A 270 -2.45 -10.42 -6.06
N MET A 271 -3.77 -10.32 -5.97
CA MET A 271 -4.57 -11.09 -5.01
C MET A 271 -5.35 -12.18 -5.73
N TYR A 272 -5.31 -13.38 -5.17
CA TYR A 272 -5.99 -14.55 -5.70
C TYR A 272 -6.97 -15.10 -4.67
N ASN A 273 -8.11 -15.61 -5.12
CA ASN A 273 -8.93 -16.51 -4.34
C ASN A 273 -8.22 -17.87 -4.26
N THR A 274 -8.11 -18.44 -3.07
CA THR A 274 -7.35 -19.67 -2.86
C THR A 274 -8.09 -20.93 -3.30
N ALA A 275 -9.43 -20.92 -3.26
CA ALA A 275 -10.26 -22.08 -3.58
C ALA A 275 -10.18 -22.47 -5.07
N ASP A 276 -10.20 -21.47 -5.96
CA ASP A 276 -10.19 -21.66 -7.42
C ASP A 276 -8.97 -21.02 -8.11
N ASN A 277 -8.07 -20.39 -7.36
CA ASN A 277 -6.91 -19.66 -7.86
C ASN A 277 -7.25 -18.53 -8.84
N SER A 278 -8.50 -18.03 -8.82
CA SER A 278 -8.93 -16.90 -9.66
C SER A 278 -8.26 -15.59 -9.22
N LEU A 279 -7.87 -14.76 -10.18
CA LEU A 279 -7.34 -13.42 -9.91
C LEU A 279 -8.49 -12.52 -9.43
N VAL A 280 -8.37 -11.99 -8.22
CA VAL A 280 -9.33 -11.03 -7.67
C VAL A 280 -9.00 -9.63 -8.14
N PHE A 281 -7.75 -9.19 -7.96
CA PHE A 281 -7.27 -7.93 -8.50
C PHE A 281 -5.73 -7.88 -8.57
N THR A 282 -5.21 -6.89 -9.28
CA THR A 282 -3.77 -6.60 -9.40
C THR A 282 -3.54 -5.11 -9.19
N GLY A 283 -2.34 -4.74 -8.76
CA GLY A 283 -1.92 -3.35 -8.65
C GLY A 283 -0.41 -3.18 -8.70
N SER A 284 0.02 -1.94 -8.76
CA SER A 284 1.42 -1.55 -8.63
C SER A 284 1.58 -0.33 -7.72
N ARG A 285 2.75 -0.19 -7.13
CA ARG A 285 3.20 1.00 -6.40
C ARG A 285 4.65 1.28 -6.75
N ASP A 286 4.93 2.53 -7.08
CA ASP A 286 6.29 3.00 -7.35
C ASP A 286 6.78 3.82 -6.16
N ILE A 287 8.02 3.54 -5.73
CA ILE A 287 8.70 4.26 -4.66
C ILE A 287 10.10 4.68 -5.11
N ALA A 288 10.60 5.80 -4.59
CA ALA A 288 11.91 6.31 -4.96
C ALA A 288 13.08 5.60 -4.26
N SER A 289 12.85 5.01 -3.08
CA SER A 289 13.88 4.36 -2.27
C SER A 289 13.29 3.36 -1.29
N SER A 290 14.14 2.59 -0.60
CA SER A 290 13.74 1.63 0.44
C SER A 290 12.93 2.26 1.59
N ALA A 291 13.11 3.55 1.86
CA ALA A 291 12.30 4.29 2.83
C ALA A 291 10.79 4.30 2.48
N GLY A 292 10.46 4.07 1.20
CA GLY A 292 9.09 3.95 0.72
C GLY A 292 8.45 2.57 0.96
N LEU A 293 9.18 1.55 1.42
CA LEU A 293 8.65 0.19 1.58
C LEU A 293 7.48 0.14 2.57
N ARG A 294 7.60 0.76 3.75
CA ARG A 294 6.50 0.81 4.74
C ARG A 294 5.30 1.64 4.25
N PRO A 295 5.48 2.88 3.73
CA PRO A 295 4.38 3.63 3.11
C PRO A 295 3.68 2.87 1.97
N ALA A 296 4.43 2.16 1.12
CA ALA A 296 3.86 1.34 0.06
C ALA A 296 3.07 0.16 0.62
N ALA A 297 3.60 -0.54 1.62
CA ALA A 297 2.91 -1.64 2.28
C ALA A 297 1.60 -1.17 2.94
N TRP A 298 1.59 0.00 3.58
CA TRP A 298 0.38 0.62 4.13
C TRP A 298 -0.64 0.93 3.03
N SER A 299 -0.22 1.54 1.92
CA SER A 299 -1.13 1.82 0.80
C SER A 299 -1.73 0.54 0.20
N ILE A 300 -0.90 -0.49 0.05
CA ILE A 300 -1.30 -1.79 -0.50
C ILE A 300 -2.25 -2.51 0.47
N SER A 301 -1.96 -2.49 1.77
CA SER A 301 -2.79 -3.16 2.77
C SER A 301 -4.19 -2.54 2.87
N ASN A 302 -4.33 -1.21 2.75
CA ASN A 302 -5.63 -0.54 2.64
C ASN A 302 -6.39 -0.98 1.37
N THR A 303 -5.69 -1.07 0.23
CA THR A 303 -6.31 -1.55 -1.02
C THR A 303 -6.82 -2.99 -0.88
N VAL A 304 -6.06 -3.85 -0.19
CA VAL A 304 -6.47 -5.23 0.10
C VAL A 304 -7.67 -5.27 1.05
N GLU A 305 -7.66 -4.49 2.13
CA GLU A 305 -8.78 -4.42 3.07
C GLU A 305 -10.06 -3.96 2.38
N ASP A 306 -9.99 -2.93 1.53
CA ASP A 306 -11.13 -2.46 0.74
C ASP A 306 -11.62 -3.53 -0.23
N ALA A 307 -10.70 -4.22 -0.92
CA ALA A 307 -11.05 -5.28 -1.86
C ALA A 307 -11.84 -6.40 -1.18
N LEU A 308 -11.36 -6.82 0.00
CA LEU A 308 -11.89 -7.94 0.76
C LEU A 308 -13.21 -7.62 1.47
N ASN A 309 -13.40 -6.36 1.88
CA ASN A 309 -14.66 -5.90 2.47
C ASN A 309 -15.70 -5.50 1.43
N ASN A 310 -15.57 -6.02 0.20
CA ASN A 310 -16.49 -5.73 -0.89
C ASN A 310 -16.63 -4.22 -1.12
N ARG A 311 -15.56 -3.45 -0.97
CA ARG A 311 -15.55 -2.02 -1.28
C ARG A 311 -14.88 -1.75 -2.62
N ILE A 312 -14.63 -2.76 -3.46
CA ILE A 312 -14.02 -2.58 -4.80
C ILE A 312 -14.88 -3.24 -5.88
N GLY A 313 -15.16 -2.48 -6.94
CA GLY A 313 -15.65 -2.97 -8.23
C GLY A 313 -14.56 -2.87 -9.31
N THR A 314 -14.86 -3.28 -10.53
CA THR A 314 -13.95 -3.16 -11.67
C THR A 314 -14.54 -2.22 -12.71
N LEU A 315 -13.80 -1.20 -13.13
CA LEU A 315 -14.12 -0.38 -14.28
C LEU A 315 -13.37 -0.90 -15.50
N LYS A 316 -14.09 -1.38 -16.50
CA LYS A 316 -13.54 -1.69 -17.82
C LYS A 316 -13.82 -0.50 -18.73
N LEU A 317 -12.77 0.22 -19.10
CA LEU A 317 -12.86 1.46 -19.83
C LEU A 317 -12.15 1.36 -21.18
N THR A 318 -12.86 1.73 -22.24
CA THR A 318 -12.30 1.87 -23.59
C THR A 318 -12.54 3.28 -24.11
N SER A 319 -11.72 3.73 -25.06
CA SER A 319 -11.98 4.99 -25.74
C SER A 319 -11.73 4.90 -27.24
N THR A 320 -12.32 5.82 -27.98
CA THR A 320 -12.01 6.01 -29.40
C THR A 320 -11.62 7.48 -29.61
N PRO A 321 -10.36 7.77 -29.97
CA PRO A 321 -9.23 6.84 -30.14
C PRO A 321 -8.73 6.18 -28.85
N ASP A 322 -7.98 5.08 -28.98
CA ASP A 322 -7.27 4.41 -27.87
C ASP A 322 -6.08 5.24 -27.36
N GLY A 323 -5.56 4.91 -26.17
CA GLY A 323 -4.36 5.52 -25.58
C GLY A 323 -4.62 6.78 -24.74
N ALA A 324 -5.88 7.10 -24.47
CA ALA A 324 -6.29 8.23 -23.66
C ALA A 324 -5.95 8.00 -22.18
N ASP A 325 -5.41 9.02 -21.51
CA ASP A 325 -5.16 8.99 -20.08
C ASP A 325 -6.48 8.91 -19.29
N ILE A 326 -6.47 8.06 -18.26
CA ILE A 326 -7.62 7.81 -17.37
C ILE A 326 -7.33 8.46 -16.03
N TYR A 327 -8.29 9.24 -15.54
CA TYR A 327 -8.27 9.84 -14.21
C TYR A 327 -9.54 9.47 -13.44
N ILE A 328 -9.38 9.08 -12.19
CA ILE A 328 -10.48 8.81 -11.25
C ILE A 328 -10.26 9.71 -10.03
N ASP A 329 -11.25 10.54 -9.71
CA ASP A 329 -11.18 11.54 -8.64
C ASP A 329 -9.95 12.45 -8.72
N GLY A 330 -9.53 12.76 -9.95
CA GLY A 330 -8.37 13.61 -10.23
C GLY A 330 -7.02 12.87 -10.20
N LYS A 331 -6.96 11.61 -9.79
CA LYS A 331 -5.74 10.80 -9.81
C LYS A 331 -5.61 10.03 -11.12
N LYS A 332 -4.43 10.05 -11.74
CA LYS A 332 -4.14 9.30 -12.97
C LYS A 332 -4.03 7.80 -12.66
N GLU A 333 -4.87 6.98 -13.29
CA GLU A 333 -4.97 5.54 -13.03
C GLU A 333 -4.48 4.67 -14.20
N GLY A 334 -4.24 5.25 -15.38
CA GLY A 334 -3.70 4.51 -16.53
C GLY A 334 -4.01 5.14 -17.87
N LYS A 335 -4.05 4.30 -18.92
CA LYS A 335 -4.45 4.65 -20.29
C LYS A 335 -5.48 3.66 -20.83
N THR A 336 -6.39 4.10 -21.68
CA THR A 336 -7.35 3.22 -22.36
C THR A 336 -6.70 2.39 -23.48
N PRO A 337 -7.19 1.17 -23.75
CA PRO A 337 -8.19 0.43 -22.96
C PRO A 337 -7.60 -0.12 -21.65
N ALA A 338 -8.38 -0.14 -20.57
CA ALA A 338 -7.94 -0.66 -19.27
C ALA A 338 -9.07 -1.35 -18.49
N GLN A 339 -8.68 -2.24 -17.58
CA GLN A 339 -9.53 -2.74 -16.50
C GLN A 339 -8.90 -2.32 -15.18
N LEU A 340 -9.62 -1.49 -14.41
CA LEU A 340 -9.13 -0.85 -13.21
C LEU A 340 -9.98 -1.27 -12.00
N PRO A 341 -9.38 -1.73 -10.89
CA PRO A 341 -10.11 -1.84 -9.63
C PRO A 341 -10.40 -0.43 -9.10
N VAL A 342 -11.65 -0.15 -8.78
CA VAL A 342 -12.10 1.14 -8.25
C VAL A 342 -12.92 0.90 -7.00
N GLN A 343 -12.78 1.75 -5.99
CA GLN A 343 -13.62 1.65 -4.79
C GLN A 343 -15.12 1.72 -5.18
N GLN A 344 -15.99 1.13 -4.37
CA GLN A 344 -17.43 1.25 -4.59
C GLN A 344 -17.87 2.66 -4.23
N GLY A 345 -18.85 3.18 -4.96
CA GLY A 345 -19.38 4.52 -4.75
C GLY A 345 -19.37 5.34 -6.03
N ASN A 346 -19.60 6.64 -5.87
CA ASN A 346 -19.60 7.57 -6.98
C ASN A 346 -18.21 8.17 -7.14
N HIS A 347 -17.67 8.07 -8.35
CA HIS A 347 -16.34 8.57 -8.69
C HIS A 347 -16.42 9.53 -9.88
N LYS A 348 -15.51 10.50 -9.91
CA LYS A 348 -15.34 11.43 -11.03
C LYS A 348 -14.37 10.82 -12.04
N LEU A 349 -14.90 10.35 -13.17
CA LEU A 349 -14.11 9.88 -14.29
C LEU A 349 -13.74 11.06 -15.19
N MET A 350 -12.47 11.15 -15.56
CA MET A 350 -12.01 12.00 -16.66
C MET A 350 -11.13 11.18 -17.61
N VAL A 351 -11.43 11.25 -18.90
CA VAL A 351 -10.66 10.61 -19.97
C VAL A 351 -10.10 11.70 -20.86
N LYS A 352 -8.78 11.76 -21.00
CA LYS A 352 -8.07 12.85 -21.69
C LYS A 352 -7.12 12.30 -22.74
N LEU A 353 -7.16 12.86 -23.94
CA LEU A 353 -6.20 12.58 -25.00
C LEU A 353 -5.85 13.92 -25.67
N ASP A 354 -4.57 14.14 -25.98
CA ASP A 354 -4.12 15.37 -26.63
C ASP A 354 -4.78 15.52 -28.01
N GLY A 355 -5.20 16.75 -28.36
CA GLY A 355 -6.02 17.01 -29.55
C GLY A 355 -7.51 16.73 -29.37
N PHE A 356 -7.96 16.26 -28.20
CA PHE A 356 -9.37 15.96 -27.92
C PHE A 356 -9.90 16.70 -26.69
N VAL A 357 -11.19 17.00 -26.71
CA VAL A 357 -11.90 17.56 -25.56
C VAL A 357 -11.97 16.50 -24.46
N PRO A 358 -11.53 16.78 -23.22
CA PRO A 358 -11.62 15.83 -22.12
C PRO A 358 -13.06 15.39 -21.88
N TYR A 359 -13.28 14.08 -21.83
CA TYR A 359 -14.55 13.51 -21.42
C TYR A 359 -14.62 13.45 -19.90
N LYS A 360 -15.71 13.93 -19.30
CA LYS A 360 -15.94 13.91 -17.86
C LYS A 360 -17.31 13.29 -17.57
N SER A 361 -17.37 12.37 -16.61
CA SER A 361 -18.62 11.73 -16.17
C SER A 361 -18.52 11.35 -14.69
N ASP A 362 -19.66 11.29 -14.01
CA ASP A 362 -19.76 10.66 -12.69
C ASP A 362 -20.14 9.18 -12.91
N ILE A 363 -19.33 8.25 -12.40
CA ILE A 363 -19.55 6.81 -12.53
C ILE A 363 -19.89 6.18 -11.18
N GLY A 364 -20.88 5.29 -11.17
CA GLY A 364 -21.27 4.53 -9.98
C GLY A 364 -20.63 3.14 -10.00
N ILE A 365 -19.65 2.91 -9.14
CA ILE A 365 -18.98 1.63 -9.01
C ILE A 365 -19.71 0.77 -7.97
N GLN A 366 -20.09 -0.43 -8.38
CA GLN A 366 -20.66 -1.44 -7.52
C GLN A 366 -19.62 -2.51 -7.22
N SER A 367 -19.54 -2.89 -5.95
CA SER A 367 -18.66 -3.96 -5.52
C SER A 367 -18.87 -5.27 -6.29
N LYS A 368 -17.77 -5.99 -6.55
CA LYS A 368 -17.73 -7.27 -7.29
C LYS A 368 -18.34 -7.25 -8.69
N LYS A 369 -18.69 -6.09 -9.22
CA LYS A 369 -19.23 -5.95 -10.58
C LYS A 369 -18.22 -5.30 -11.49
N ILE A 370 -18.27 -5.71 -12.76
CA ILE A 370 -17.59 -5.03 -13.84
C ILE A 370 -18.57 -3.99 -14.38
N ILE A 371 -18.20 -2.72 -14.27
CA ILE A 371 -18.87 -1.59 -14.91
C ILE A 371 -18.10 -1.33 -16.20
N GLU A 372 -18.79 -1.41 -17.34
CA GLU A 372 -18.19 -1.15 -18.64
C GLU A 372 -18.54 0.27 -19.10
N GLU A 373 -17.52 1.03 -19.49
CA GLU A 373 -17.68 2.37 -20.06
C GLU A 373 -16.91 2.47 -21.38
N SER A 374 -17.55 3.07 -22.39
CA SER A 374 -16.97 3.25 -23.72
C SER A 374 -17.11 4.70 -24.16
N VAL A 375 -15.97 5.38 -24.31
CA VAL A 375 -15.93 6.83 -24.50
C VAL A 375 -15.51 7.17 -25.93
N ILE A 376 -16.30 7.98 -26.64
CA ILE A 376 -15.89 8.57 -27.92
C ILE A 376 -15.41 9.99 -27.66
N LEU A 377 -14.11 10.22 -27.83
CA LEU A 377 -13.52 11.53 -27.64
C LEU A 377 -13.77 12.42 -28.85
N LYS A 378 -14.19 13.66 -28.59
CA LYS A 378 -14.43 14.64 -29.66
C LYS A 378 -13.14 15.41 -29.90
N PRO A 379 -12.64 15.49 -31.15
CA PRO A 379 -11.45 16.27 -31.45
C PRO A 379 -11.70 17.75 -31.14
N VAL A 380 -10.68 18.44 -30.64
CA VAL A 380 -10.72 19.90 -30.49
C VAL A 380 -10.88 20.53 -31.88
N PRO A 381 -11.88 21.40 -32.11
CA PRO A 381 -12.10 21.96 -33.44
C PRO A 381 -10.96 22.91 -33.84
N PHE A 382 -10.02 22.39 -34.62
CA PHE A 382 -8.87 23.16 -35.12
C PHE A 382 -9.30 24.41 -35.91
N LYS A 383 -10.49 24.37 -36.52
CA LYS A 383 -11.09 25.49 -37.27
C LYS A 383 -11.25 26.77 -36.44
N ILE A 384 -11.48 26.68 -35.13
CA ILE A 384 -11.64 27.87 -34.28
C ILE A 384 -10.27 28.52 -34.05
N PHE A 385 -9.22 27.72 -33.88
CA PHE A 385 -7.84 28.20 -33.82
C PHE A 385 -7.38 28.81 -35.16
N GLU A 386 -7.71 28.18 -36.29
CA GLU A 386 -7.46 28.73 -37.63
C GLU A 386 -8.12 30.08 -37.87
N ASN A 387 -9.35 30.27 -37.38
CA ASN A 387 -10.04 31.55 -37.48
C ASN A 387 -9.26 32.66 -36.75
N ALA A 388 -8.72 32.38 -35.57
CA ALA A 388 -7.89 33.34 -34.83
C ALA A 388 -6.60 33.70 -35.60
N MET A 389 -5.90 32.68 -36.14
CA MET A 389 -4.73 32.91 -37.00
C MET A 389 -5.05 33.68 -38.29
N LEU A 390 -6.25 33.49 -38.85
CA LEU A 390 -6.68 34.22 -40.04
C LEU A 390 -6.86 35.71 -39.75
N PHE A 391 -7.42 36.06 -38.58
CA PHE A 391 -7.51 37.45 -38.14
C PHE A 391 -6.12 38.06 -37.90
N GLU A 392 -5.18 37.31 -37.31
CA GLU A 392 -3.77 37.75 -37.19
C GLU A 392 -3.15 38.04 -38.56
N LYS A 393 -3.35 37.15 -39.54
CA LYS A 393 -2.83 37.34 -40.91
C LYS A 393 -3.39 38.59 -41.58
N LYS A 394 -4.65 38.92 -41.28
CA LYS A 394 -5.33 40.15 -41.75
C LYS A 394 -4.96 41.39 -40.93
N ARG A 395 -4.14 41.25 -39.88
CA ARG A 395 -3.80 42.30 -38.91
C ARG A 395 -5.01 42.85 -38.15
N ASP A 396 -6.08 42.06 -38.07
CA ASP A 396 -7.25 42.37 -37.25
C ASP A 396 -7.00 41.82 -35.83
N TRP A 397 -6.26 42.60 -35.04
CA TRP A 397 -5.83 42.18 -33.70
C TRP A 397 -7.01 42.01 -32.74
N ALA A 398 -8.02 42.87 -32.84
CA ALA A 398 -9.22 42.80 -32.01
C ALA A 398 -10.03 41.53 -32.34
N GLY A 399 -10.20 41.22 -33.63
CA GLY A 399 -10.83 39.98 -34.08
C GLY A 399 -10.07 38.73 -33.62
N ALA A 400 -8.74 38.75 -33.70
CA ALA A 400 -7.88 37.65 -33.26
C ALA A 400 -7.99 37.41 -31.74
N ILE A 401 -7.85 38.46 -30.93
CA ILE A 401 -7.98 38.37 -29.46
C ILE A 401 -9.36 37.84 -29.06
N LYS A 402 -10.43 38.29 -29.74
CA LYS A 402 -11.78 37.77 -29.52
C LYS A 402 -11.87 36.29 -29.85
N ALA A 403 -11.35 35.87 -31.01
CA ALA A 403 -11.37 34.47 -31.42
C ALA A 403 -10.59 33.56 -30.46
N TYR A 404 -9.43 33.98 -29.97
CA TYR A 404 -8.70 33.25 -28.92
C TYR A 404 -9.46 33.22 -27.60
N SER A 405 -10.11 34.31 -27.22
CA SER A 405 -10.93 34.35 -26.00
C SER A 405 -12.13 33.42 -26.07
N ASP A 406 -12.79 33.35 -27.23
CA ASP A 406 -13.89 32.41 -27.48
C ASP A 406 -13.39 30.96 -27.45
N PHE A 407 -12.20 30.68 -27.99
CA PHE A 407 -11.56 29.36 -27.92
C PHE A 407 -11.23 28.96 -26.48
N ILE A 408 -10.55 29.84 -25.74
CA ILE A 408 -10.19 29.63 -24.34
C ILE A 408 -11.43 29.34 -23.50
N LYS A 409 -12.52 30.10 -23.70
CA LYS A 409 -13.75 29.92 -22.95
C LYS A 409 -14.36 28.53 -23.11
N GLU A 410 -14.29 27.97 -24.32
CA GLU A 410 -14.92 26.69 -24.64
C GLU A 410 -14.00 25.49 -24.37
N TYR A 411 -12.69 25.66 -24.57
CA TYR A 411 -11.71 24.57 -24.56
C TYR A 411 -10.62 24.76 -23.49
N ASP A 412 -10.91 25.50 -22.42
CA ASP A 412 -9.94 25.80 -21.36
C ASP A 412 -9.27 24.52 -20.85
N ASP A 413 -9.98 23.41 -20.65
CA ASP A 413 -9.37 22.19 -20.11
C ASP A 413 -8.48 21.37 -21.08
N THR A 414 -8.26 21.87 -22.30
CA THR A 414 -7.42 21.26 -23.33
C THR A 414 -5.97 21.79 -23.29
N ALA A 415 -5.03 21.04 -23.86
CA ALA A 415 -3.64 21.51 -24.00
C ALA A 415 -3.52 22.62 -25.06
N GLU A 416 -4.41 22.61 -26.05
CA GLU A 416 -4.48 23.59 -27.14
C GLU A 416 -4.82 25.00 -26.60
N ALA A 417 -5.55 25.09 -25.50
CA ALA A 417 -5.82 26.36 -24.83
C ALA A 417 -4.53 27.06 -24.40
N ASP A 418 -3.47 26.33 -24.04
CA ASP A 418 -2.19 26.92 -23.64
C ASP A 418 -1.57 27.75 -24.77
N SER A 419 -1.69 27.26 -26.01
CA SER A 419 -1.27 27.99 -27.20
C SER A 419 -2.14 29.22 -27.47
N ALA A 420 -3.45 29.13 -27.23
CA ALA A 420 -4.37 30.26 -27.38
C ALA A 420 -4.09 31.37 -26.36
N TYR A 421 -3.85 31.01 -25.08
CA TYR A 421 -3.42 31.95 -24.04
C TYR A 421 -2.09 32.62 -24.41
N TYR A 422 -1.09 31.83 -24.80
CA TYR A 422 0.20 32.36 -25.25
C TYR A 422 0.03 33.39 -26.37
N ARG A 423 -0.66 33.01 -27.46
CA ARG A 423 -0.89 33.91 -28.59
C ARG A 423 -1.66 35.17 -28.20
N LYS A 424 -2.76 35.00 -27.45
CA LYS A 424 -3.59 36.12 -26.97
C LYS A 424 -2.77 37.12 -26.15
N GLY A 425 -2.01 36.67 -25.16
CA GLY A 425 -1.22 37.55 -24.29
C GLY A 425 -0.17 38.34 -25.07
N HIS A 426 0.48 37.71 -26.05
CA HIS A 426 1.42 38.41 -26.94
C HIS A 426 0.74 39.44 -27.84
N LEU A 427 -0.46 39.15 -28.36
CA LEU A 427 -1.23 40.12 -29.15
C LEU A 427 -1.65 41.33 -28.32
N GLU A 428 -2.15 41.08 -27.10
CA GLU A 428 -2.54 42.10 -26.13
C GLU A 428 -1.36 43.01 -25.77
N MET A 429 -0.20 42.41 -25.52
CA MET A 429 1.03 43.13 -25.17
C MET A 429 1.58 43.95 -26.35
N MET A 430 1.69 43.36 -27.54
CA MET A 430 2.46 43.94 -28.65
C MET A 430 1.64 44.89 -29.53
N TYR A 431 0.35 44.59 -29.76
CA TYR A 431 -0.45 45.32 -30.75
C TYR A 431 -1.51 46.22 -30.13
N THR A 432 -2.22 45.77 -29.10
CA THR A 432 -3.19 46.62 -28.40
C THR A 432 -2.57 47.42 -27.26
N LYS A 433 -1.37 47.02 -26.79
CA LYS A 433 -0.63 47.64 -25.68
C LYS A 433 -1.40 47.65 -24.35
N ASN A 434 -2.29 46.67 -24.20
CA ASN A 434 -3.07 46.42 -23.00
C ASN A 434 -2.24 45.51 -22.08
N TYR A 435 -1.25 46.10 -21.40
CA TYR A 435 -0.24 45.32 -20.67
C TYR A 435 -0.79 44.60 -19.44
N GLN A 436 -1.82 45.15 -18.80
CA GLN A 436 -2.46 44.51 -17.65
C GLN A 436 -3.24 43.26 -18.09
N GLU A 437 -4.01 43.38 -19.18
CA GLU A 437 -4.76 42.26 -19.75
C GLU A 437 -3.83 41.16 -20.26
N ALA A 438 -2.70 41.55 -20.88
CA ALA A 438 -1.68 40.60 -21.27
C ALA A 438 -1.08 39.86 -20.06
N LEU A 439 -0.79 40.59 -18.98
CA LEU A 439 -0.29 40.01 -17.73
C LEU A 439 -1.31 39.01 -17.16
N ASP A 440 -2.59 39.37 -17.07
CA ASP A 440 -3.67 38.51 -16.59
C ASP A 440 -3.78 37.23 -17.45
N THR A 441 -3.65 37.37 -18.78
CA THR A 441 -3.64 36.25 -19.73
C THR A 441 -2.44 35.32 -19.50
N PHE A 442 -1.23 35.85 -19.27
CA PHE A 442 -0.05 35.03 -18.99
C PHE A 442 -0.08 34.39 -17.58
N GLU A 443 -0.63 35.08 -16.59
CA GLU A 443 -0.85 34.50 -15.25
C GLU A 443 -1.83 33.33 -15.32
N ALA A 444 -2.92 33.48 -16.09
CA ALA A 444 -3.85 32.39 -16.36
C ALA A 444 -3.15 31.22 -17.06
N LEU A 445 -2.28 31.48 -18.06
CA LEU A 445 -1.47 30.45 -18.71
C LEU A 445 -0.61 29.67 -17.72
N VAL A 446 0.17 30.36 -16.89
CA VAL A 446 1.10 29.73 -15.94
C VAL A 446 0.32 28.91 -14.90
N LYS A 447 -0.83 29.40 -14.44
CA LYS A 447 -1.68 28.73 -13.44
C LYS A 447 -2.26 27.40 -13.91
N ARG A 448 -2.33 27.18 -15.23
CA ARG A 448 -2.77 25.92 -15.85
C ARG A 448 -1.71 24.82 -15.80
N TYR A 449 -0.50 25.16 -15.34
CA TYR A 449 0.66 24.27 -15.30
C TYR A 449 0.97 23.59 -16.65
N PRO A 450 1.06 24.33 -17.78
CA PRO A 450 1.37 23.75 -19.09
C PRO A 450 2.77 23.14 -19.11
N GLU A 451 3.20 22.52 -20.20
CA GLU A 451 4.56 21.96 -20.29
C GLU A 451 5.65 22.99 -19.97
N ALA A 452 6.81 22.52 -19.51
CA ALA A 452 7.88 23.39 -18.99
C ALA A 452 8.30 24.50 -19.97
N MET A 453 8.35 24.21 -21.28
CA MET A 453 8.69 25.21 -22.30
C MET A 453 7.62 26.30 -22.41
N ILE A 454 6.34 25.94 -22.45
CA ILE A 454 5.22 26.90 -22.54
C ILE A 454 5.10 27.71 -21.25
N ARG A 455 5.33 27.10 -20.07
CA ARG A 455 5.39 27.84 -18.80
C ARG A 455 6.49 28.88 -18.79
N ALA A 456 7.69 28.51 -19.25
CA ALA A 456 8.82 29.44 -19.33
C ALA A 456 8.50 30.65 -20.22
N GLU A 457 7.84 30.41 -21.36
CA GLU A 457 7.34 31.44 -22.26
C GLU A 457 6.26 32.32 -21.60
N GLY A 458 5.33 31.74 -20.82
CA GLY A 458 4.34 32.49 -20.04
C GLY A 458 5.00 33.43 -19.02
N TYR A 459 5.97 32.93 -18.24
CA TYR A 459 6.75 33.77 -17.32
C TYR A 459 7.52 34.87 -18.06
N TYR A 460 8.09 34.57 -19.23
CA TYR A 460 8.76 35.57 -20.05
C TYR A 460 7.78 36.65 -20.53
N GLY A 461 6.57 36.28 -20.92
CA GLY A 461 5.47 37.21 -21.21
C GLY A 461 5.15 38.13 -20.03
N MET A 462 4.99 37.56 -18.82
CA MET A 462 4.77 38.35 -17.59
C MET A 462 5.93 39.31 -17.29
N MET A 463 7.17 38.83 -17.42
CA MET A 463 8.39 39.63 -17.24
C MET A 463 8.38 40.86 -18.17
N ARG A 464 8.06 40.65 -19.45
CA ARG A 464 7.94 41.72 -20.45
C ARG A 464 6.77 42.67 -20.19
N ALA A 465 5.63 42.15 -19.75
CA ALA A 465 4.48 42.98 -19.38
C ALA A 465 4.83 43.93 -18.23
N TYR A 466 5.44 43.43 -17.14
CA TYR A 466 5.87 44.27 -16.02
C TYR A 466 6.92 45.31 -16.42
N GLU A 467 7.87 44.96 -17.28
CA GLU A 467 8.85 45.90 -17.84
C GLU A 467 8.16 47.04 -18.60
N LEU A 468 7.21 46.70 -19.49
CA LEU A 468 6.46 47.67 -20.29
C LEU A 468 5.54 48.55 -19.44
N MET A 469 5.08 48.05 -18.28
CA MET A 469 4.36 48.80 -17.26
C MET A 469 5.28 49.67 -16.38
N GLY A 470 6.60 49.58 -16.53
CA GLY A 470 7.59 50.31 -15.74
C GLY A 470 7.92 49.68 -14.38
N ASN A 471 7.38 48.50 -14.06
CA ASN A 471 7.65 47.77 -12.82
C ASN A 471 8.91 46.90 -12.93
N LYS A 472 10.07 47.58 -13.02
CA LYS A 472 11.39 46.94 -13.13
C LYS A 472 11.72 45.95 -12.00
N PRO A 473 11.39 46.21 -10.71
CA PRO A 473 11.65 45.24 -9.65
C PRO A 473 10.96 43.90 -9.88
N LYS A 474 9.70 43.91 -10.32
CA LYS A 474 8.93 42.69 -10.58
C LYS A 474 9.44 41.96 -11.83
N ALA A 475 9.80 42.69 -12.87
CA ALA A 475 10.44 42.11 -14.06
C ALA A 475 11.76 41.41 -13.72
N LEU A 476 12.59 42.01 -12.85
CA LEU A 476 13.85 41.41 -12.40
C LEU A 476 13.63 40.13 -11.57
N GLU A 477 12.64 40.14 -10.68
CA GLU A 477 12.24 38.97 -9.88
C GLU A 477 11.86 37.79 -10.79
N ILE A 478 11.00 38.02 -11.79
CA ILE A 478 10.58 36.97 -12.72
C ILE A 478 11.74 36.52 -13.61
N LYS A 479 12.62 37.43 -14.05
CA LYS A 479 13.85 37.06 -14.77
C LYS A 479 14.69 36.08 -13.96
N GLN A 480 14.94 36.37 -12.69
CA GLN A 480 15.71 35.47 -11.82
C GLN A 480 15.03 34.10 -11.68
N TYR A 481 13.70 34.10 -11.54
CA TYR A 481 12.92 32.87 -11.47
C TYR A 481 13.03 32.02 -12.75
N ILE A 482 12.93 32.64 -13.94
CA ILE A 482 13.11 31.94 -15.22
C ILE A 482 14.51 31.33 -15.31
N LEU A 483 15.56 32.09 -14.96
CA LEU A 483 16.94 31.61 -15.06
C LEU A 483 17.24 30.46 -14.08
N ALA A 484 16.64 30.49 -12.89
CA ALA A 484 16.82 29.46 -11.87
C ALA A 484 16.08 28.15 -12.20
N ASN A 485 14.87 28.24 -12.78
CA ASN A 485 13.98 27.08 -12.95
C ASN A 485 13.86 26.59 -14.40
N TYR A 486 14.22 27.41 -15.39
CA TYR A 486 14.02 27.15 -16.82
C TYR A 486 15.26 27.51 -17.66
N GLY A 487 16.46 27.41 -17.08
CA GLY A 487 17.70 27.93 -17.66
C GLY A 487 18.07 27.44 -19.07
N GLU A 488 17.56 26.28 -19.49
CA GLU A 488 17.81 25.67 -20.81
C GLU A 488 16.84 26.16 -21.90
N THR A 489 15.81 26.92 -21.54
CA THR A 489 14.76 27.35 -22.47
C THR A 489 15.16 28.58 -23.29
N ASN A 490 14.49 28.78 -24.44
CA ASN A 490 14.63 30.00 -25.24
C ASN A 490 14.21 31.25 -24.46
N ALA A 491 13.11 31.16 -23.70
CA ALA A 491 12.68 32.19 -22.75
C ALA A 491 13.81 32.63 -21.80
N ALA A 492 14.57 31.69 -21.23
CA ALA A 492 15.73 32.00 -20.40
C ALA A 492 16.86 32.67 -21.20
N ALA A 493 17.12 32.21 -22.43
CA ALA A 493 18.12 32.84 -23.31
C ALA A 493 17.77 34.30 -23.63
N GLU A 494 16.50 34.61 -23.91
CA GLU A 494 16.04 35.98 -24.14
C GLU A 494 16.06 36.80 -22.84
N ALA A 495 15.63 36.24 -21.71
CA ALA A 495 15.67 36.91 -20.41
C ALA A 495 17.09 37.34 -20.01
N ARG A 496 18.13 36.56 -20.36
CA ARG A 496 19.55 36.94 -20.11
C ARG A 496 19.93 38.25 -20.79
N LYS A 497 19.38 38.54 -21.97
CA LYS A 497 19.70 39.73 -22.78
C LYS A 497 19.08 41.02 -22.23
N MET A 498 18.07 40.90 -21.36
CA MET A 498 17.33 42.06 -20.82
C MET A 498 18.10 42.73 -19.68
N ASN A 499 18.18 44.06 -19.70
CA ASN A 499 18.73 44.87 -18.62
C ASN A 499 17.61 45.72 -18.01
N PHE A 500 17.34 45.52 -16.72
CA PHE A 500 16.27 46.20 -15.98
C PHE A 500 16.80 47.35 -15.14
#